data_AF-A0A950ECY5-F1
#
_entry.id   AF-A0A950ECY5-F1
#
_cell.length_a   1.000
_cell.length_b   1.000
_cell.length_c   1.000
_cell.angle_alpha   90.00
_cell.angle_beta   90.00
_cell.angle_gamma   90.00
#
_symmetry.space_group_name_H-M   'P 1'
#
loop_
_entity.id
_entity.type
_entity.pdbx_description
1 polymer ?
#
loop_
_entity_poly.entity_id
_entity_poly.type
_entity_poly.pdbx_seq_one_letter_code
_entity_poly.pdbx_strand_id
1 'polypeptide(L)'
;MAKYFFKKDDQYLLNRCTKFLSRYNTDARHSYGAPGEQSPRDRIAEAWRFPIIDTYGGGADAVTDPGQFDDYNEVTFIYPGADSKSPASVSVIGTFATLCEPIPLEQVGFEGEPTRFWSVTFVVRKGQRHLYRFIVDGAFPINDPVNPQLELQDNAQSWSRFFTDSFSSPVEMESWELAILYRLAAEILPFQTSDATNFLSRFYDYLDRATKASVYNNVYRMDESVGEVNYIDNVLAREERHHLVDYKICLRILDLILRQRNPYMEPDKMSREIYFDLYNEMATDKVAGWDYGQYSSPKFFLYLLRRHVVTGAFCHPKYGGNAGAAGWAYLSERYDIKPAVPGQASQTLFDWRLSMEPPLGVNADYLG
;
A
#
# COMPACT_ATOMS: atom_id res chain seq x y z
N MET A 1 13.17 18.98 27.92
CA MET A 1 12.17 19.24 26.85
C MET A 1 11.52 17.92 26.49
N ALA A 2 10.21 17.90 26.24
CA ALA A 2 9.54 16.70 25.74
C ALA A 2 10.05 16.40 24.31
N LYS A 3 10.32 15.14 24.01
CA LYS A 3 10.82 14.72 22.70
C LYS A 3 9.64 14.45 21.76
N TYR A 4 9.68 15.07 20.59
CA TYR A 4 8.73 14.83 19.49
C TYR A 4 9.20 13.71 18.54
N PHE A 5 10.32 13.08 18.83
CA PHE A 5 10.90 12.01 18.03
C PHE A 5 11.12 10.74 18.82
N PHE A 6 11.07 9.60 18.14
CA PHE A 6 11.19 8.27 18.71
C PHE A 6 11.73 7.29 17.66
N LYS A 7 12.17 6.11 18.11
CA LYS A 7 12.61 5.02 17.23
C LYS A 7 11.42 4.11 16.90
N LYS A 8 11.26 3.79 15.62
CA LYS A 8 10.34 2.76 15.14
C LYS A 8 10.99 1.38 15.19
N ASP A 9 10.15 0.37 15.15
CA ASP A 9 10.59 -1.02 15.05
C ASP A 9 11.46 -1.24 13.79
N ASP A 10 12.57 -1.96 13.98
CA ASP A 10 13.55 -2.16 12.91
C ASP A 10 12.98 -3.04 11.78
N GLN A 11 12.12 -4.02 12.08
CA GLN A 11 11.47 -4.84 11.05
C GLN A 11 10.51 -4.02 10.20
N TYR A 12 9.71 -3.12 10.81
CA TYR A 12 8.87 -2.18 10.07
C TYR A 12 9.69 -1.34 9.10
N LEU A 13 10.81 -0.79 9.57
CA LEU A 13 11.69 0.05 8.77
C LEU A 13 12.33 -0.73 7.63
N LEU A 14 12.86 -1.92 7.89
CA LEU A 14 13.42 -2.77 6.87
C LEU A 14 12.37 -3.09 5.80
N ASN A 15 11.18 -3.56 6.17
CA ASN A 15 10.09 -3.85 5.22
C ASN A 15 9.78 -2.69 4.26
N ARG A 16 9.98 -1.44 4.70
CA ARG A 16 9.81 -0.23 3.88
C ARG A 16 11.07 0.13 3.10
N CYS A 17 12.25 0.10 3.72
CA CYS A 17 13.52 0.46 3.12
C CYS A 17 13.94 -0.52 2.03
N THR A 18 13.98 -1.80 2.37
CA THR A 18 14.71 -2.80 1.58
C THR A 18 14.02 -3.07 0.24
N LYS A 19 12.69 -2.97 0.21
CA LYS A 19 11.86 -3.00 -1.00
C LYS A 19 12.20 -1.92 -2.04
N PHE A 20 12.49 -0.70 -1.60
CA PHE A 20 12.69 0.45 -2.50
C PHE A 20 14.16 0.80 -2.71
N LEU A 21 14.98 0.63 -1.66
CA LEU A 21 16.34 1.16 -1.60
C LEU A 21 17.41 0.07 -1.78
N SER A 22 17.10 -1.22 -1.59
CA SER A 22 18.08 -2.34 -1.63
C SER A 22 18.17 -3.10 -2.95
N ARG A 23 17.81 -2.45 -4.06
CA ARG A 23 17.78 -3.09 -5.38
C ARG A 23 19.18 -3.20 -6.02
N TYR A 24 19.45 -4.35 -6.63
CA TYR A 24 20.65 -4.59 -7.48
C TYR A 24 20.56 -3.90 -8.85
N ASN A 25 19.34 -3.77 -9.38
CA ASN A 25 19.12 -3.21 -10.69
C ASN A 25 19.28 -1.68 -10.63
N THR A 26 20.20 -1.13 -11.43
CA THR A 26 20.49 0.31 -11.55
C THR A 26 19.81 0.99 -12.73
N ASP A 27 18.93 0.29 -13.44
CA ASP A 27 18.15 0.85 -14.55
C ASP A 27 17.31 2.04 -14.07
N ALA A 28 17.29 3.10 -14.87
CA ALA A 28 16.40 4.22 -14.63
C ALA A 28 14.94 3.77 -14.76
N ARG A 29 14.14 3.99 -13.73
CA ARG A 29 12.70 3.65 -13.70
C ARG A 29 11.82 4.84 -14.06
N HIS A 30 12.29 6.02 -13.66
CA HIS A 30 11.60 7.29 -13.85
C HIS A 30 12.66 8.35 -14.16
N SER A 31 12.23 9.51 -14.63
CA SER A 31 13.10 10.70 -14.69
C SER A 31 12.39 11.79 -13.89
N TYR A 32 13.03 12.21 -12.79
CA TYR A 32 12.56 13.30 -11.96
C TYR A 32 13.41 14.54 -12.27
N GLY A 33 13.05 15.30 -13.30
CA GLY A 33 13.81 16.48 -13.72
C GLY A 33 13.57 16.89 -15.16
N ALA A 34 14.44 17.75 -15.69
CA ALA A 34 14.41 18.10 -17.11
C ALA A 34 14.84 16.88 -17.96
N PRO A 35 14.33 16.71 -19.19
CA PRO A 35 14.72 15.62 -20.07
C PRO A 35 16.25 15.55 -20.24
N GLY A 36 16.86 14.42 -19.85
CA GLY A 36 18.31 14.18 -19.95
C GLY A 36 19.09 14.33 -18.64
N GLU A 37 18.49 14.85 -17.58
CA GLU A 37 19.09 14.81 -16.24
C GLU A 37 18.98 13.39 -15.67
N GLN A 38 20.12 12.83 -15.24
CA GLN A 38 20.18 11.56 -14.50
C GLN A 38 20.51 11.85 -13.04
N SER A 39 19.64 11.40 -12.14
CA SER A 39 19.81 11.50 -10.70
C SER A 39 19.86 10.10 -10.09
N PRO A 40 20.63 9.86 -9.00
CA PRO A 40 20.61 8.57 -8.30
C PRO A 40 19.20 8.11 -7.90
N ARG A 41 18.29 9.06 -7.61
CA ARG A 41 16.88 8.79 -7.28
C ARG A 41 16.06 8.21 -8.44
N ASP A 42 16.49 8.40 -9.69
CA ASP A 42 15.81 7.85 -10.88
C ASP A 42 15.85 6.32 -10.93
N ARG A 43 16.78 5.72 -10.17
CA ARG A 43 16.95 4.27 -10.01
C ARG A 43 16.07 3.70 -8.90
N ILE A 44 15.50 4.55 -8.04
CA ILE A 44 14.67 4.17 -6.91
C ILE A 44 13.21 4.12 -7.37
N ALA A 45 12.60 2.93 -7.25
CA ALA A 45 11.18 2.78 -7.54
C ALA A 45 10.36 3.55 -6.49
N GLU A 46 9.44 4.41 -6.94
CA GLU A 46 8.53 5.18 -6.07
C GLU A 46 9.25 6.02 -5.01
N ALA A 47 10.37 6.67 -5.38
CA ALA A 47 11.17 7.51 -4.50
C ALA A 47 10.36 8.63 -3.78
N TRP A 48 9.24 9.05 -4.35
CA TRP A 48 8.29 10.02 -3.79
C TRP A 48 7.60 9.57 -2.50
N ARG A 49 7.71 8.29 -2.12
CA ARG A 49 7.18 7.74 -0.85
C ARG A 49 8.03 8.08 0.38
N PHE A 50 9.20 8.68 0.19
CA PHE A 50 10.09 9.07 1.27
C PHE A 50 10.03 10.60 1.49
N PRO A 51 10.06 11.09 2.76
CA PRO A 51 10.05 10.31 4.00
C PRO A 51 8.72 9.55 4.18
N ILE A 52 8.72 8.49 4.99
CA ILE A 52 7.50 7.69 5.20
C ILE A 52 6.56 8.49 6.09
N ILE A 53 5.34 8.75 5.60
CA ILE A 53 4.28 9.39 6.35
C ILE A 53 3.25 8.31 6.70
N ASP A 54 2.91 8.19 7.98
CA ASP A 54 1.90 7.24 8.46
C ASP A 54 1.02 7.86 9.55
N THR A 55 0.00 7.13 9.98
CA THR A 55 -0.85 7.51 11.11
C THR A 55 -0.06 7.42 12.41
N TYR A 56 -0.10 8.49 13.22
CA TYR A 56 0.54 8.46 14.52
C TYR A 56 -0.23 7.55 15.48
N GLY A 57 0.45 6.52 15.99
CA GLY A 57 -0.13 5.54 16.92
C GLY A 57 0.34 5.68 18.37
N GLY A 58 1.03 6.79 18.70
CA GLY A 58 1.75 6.95 19.97
C GLY A 58 3.24 6.63 19.86
N GLY A 59 4.03 7.08 20.85
CA GLY A 59 5.47 6.79 20.95
C GLY A 59 6.35 8.00 21.24
N ALA A 60 5.87 9.22 21.01
CA ALA A 60 6.59 10.44 21.39
C ALA A 60 6.15 10.95 22.76
N ASP A 61 7.12 11.27 23.61
CA ASP A 61 6.91 11.84 24.95
C ASP A 61 6.07 13.14 24.92
N ALA A 62 6.15 13.87 23.82
CA ALA A 62 5.45 15.14 23.65
C ALA A 62 3.95 15.01 23.30
N VAL A 63 3.50 13.85 22.82
CA VAL A 63 2.10 13.59 22.45
C VAL A 63 1.68 12.24 23.02
N THR A 64 1.17 12.26 24.24
CA THR A 64 0.82 11.06 25.02
C THR A 64 -0.67 10.83 25.17
N ASP A 65 -1.50 11.85 24.94
CA ASP A 65 -2.96 11.77 24.99
C ASP A 65 -3.51 11.12 23.70
N PRO A 66 -4.11 9.92 23.78
CA PRO A 66 -4.67 9.24 22.60
C PRO A 66 -5.73 10.07 21.88
N GLY A 67 -6.45 10.94 22.59
CA GLY A 67 -7.45 11.83 21.98
C GLY A 67 -6.86 12.86 21.01
N GLN A 68 -5.54 13.04 21.02
CA GLN A 68 -4.83 13.96 20.14
C GLN A 68 -4.13 13.24 18.98
N PHE A 69 -4.08 11.90 18.96
CA PHE A 69 -3.29 11.18 17.96
C PHE A 69 -3.76 11.46 16.53
N ASP A 70 -5.06 11.66 16.35
CA ASP A 70 -5.67 11.98 15.06
C ASP A 70 -5.20 13.33 14.48
N ASP A 71 -4.64 14.23 15.28
CA ASP A 71 -4.11 15.53 14.80
C ASP A 71 -2.70 15.42 14.19
N TYR A 72 -2.05 14.25 14.31
CA TYR A 72 -0.65 14.07 13.94
C TYR A 72 -0.43 12.93 12.95
N ASN A 73 0.60 13.09 12.13
CA ASN A 73 1.27 12.01 11.43
C ASN A 73 2.56 11.65 12.14
N GLU A 74 3.00 10.41 11.94
CA GLU A 74 4.38 10.03 12.16
C GLU A 74 5.15 10.13 10.83
N VAL A 75 6.30 10.79 10.86
CA VAL A 75 7.16 11.02 9.71
C VAL A 75 8.50 10.35 9.97
N THR A 76 8.77 9.27 9.26
CA THR A 76 10.03 8.54 9.36
C THR A 76 10.99 9.01 8.29
N PHE A 77 12.06 9.67 8.72
CA PHE A 77 13.19 10.02 7.86
C PHE A 77 14.14 8.82 7.78
N ILE A 78 14.58 8.50 6.57
CA ILE A 78 15.50 7.40 6.31
C ILE A 78 16.65 7.91 5.46
N TYR A 79 17.86 7.58 5.87
CA TYR A 79 19.06 7.82 5.07
C TYR A 79 19.66 6.48 4.63
N PRO A 80 19.75 6.20 3.32
CA PRO A 80 20.45 5.03 2.82
C PRO A 80 21.97 5.28 2.86
N GLY A 81 22.67 4.58 3.75
CA GLY A 81 24.14 4.52 3.71
C GLY A 81 24.66 3.80 2.47
N ALA A 82 25.94 3.95 2.19
CA ALA A 82 26.60 3.25 1.08
C ALA A 82 27.05 1.84 1.50
N ASP A 83 26.99 0.88 0.58
CA ASP A 83 27.38 -0.53 0.83
C ASP A 83 28.87 -0.69 1.20
N SER A 84 29.71 0.20 0.69
CA SER A 84 31.16 0.16 0.91
C SER A 84 31.62 0.89 2.18
N LYS A 85 30.79 1.77 2.74
CA LYS A 85 31.10 2.54 3.95
C LYS A 85 29.83 3.15 4.55
N SER A 86 29.40 2.63 5.69
CA SER A 86 28.35 3.27 6.50
C SER A 86 28.92 4.56 7.13
N PRO A 87 28.18 5.68 7.13
CA PRO A 87 28.59 6.88 7.87
C PRO A 87 28.70 6.59 9.36
N ALA A 88 29.51 7.37 10.09
CA ALA A 88 29.63 7.25 11.54
C ALA A 88 28.45 7.91 12.26
N SER A 89 27.84 8.94 11.66
CA SER A 89 26.67 9.63 12.21
C SER A 89 25.80 10.22 11.12
N VAL A 90 24.49 10.18 11.34
CA VAL A 90 23.50 10.86 10.48
C VAL A 90 22.54 11.64 11.37
N SER A 91 22.14 12.83 10.96
CA SER A 91 21.12 13.64 11.62
C SER A 91 20.25 14.34 10.60
N VAL A 92 19.04 14.72 10.99
CA VAL A 92 18.11 15.49 10.15
C VAL A 92 17.84 16.85 10.78
N ILE A 93 17.74 17.86 9.94
CA ILE A 93 17.30 19.21 10.31
C ILE A 93 16.12 19.61 9.43
N GLY A 94 15.19 20.41 9.96
CA GLY A 94 14.06 20.87 9.17
C GLY A 94 13.04 21.70 9.92
N THR A 95 12.15 22.31 9.15
CA THR A 95 11.07 23.19 9.62
C THR A 95 9.99 22.49 10.45
N PHE A 96 10.01 21.16 10.53
CA PHE A 96 9.15 20.37 11.41
C PHE A 96 9.63 20.40 12.88
N ALA A 97 10.84 20.93 13.11
CA ALA A 97 11.44 21.18 14.42
C ALA A 97 11.98 22.63 14.49
N THR A 98 13.07 22.87 15.20
CA THR A 98 13.70 24.20 15.36
C THR A 98 14.57 24.64 14.17
N LEU A 99 14.46 23.96 13.02
CA LEU A 99 15.21 24.15 11.75
C LEU A 99 16.72 23.94 11.82
N CYS A 100 17.39 24.37 12.89
CA CYS A 100 18.86 24.37 12.99
C CYS A 100 19.41 23.30 13.93
N GLU A 101 18.58 22.71 14.79
CA GLU A 101 19.00 21.69 15.75
C GLU A 101 19.02 20.31 15.07
N PRO A 102 20.19 19.64 14.99
CA PRO A 102 20.29 18.32 14.41
C PRO A 102 19.60 17.27 15.29
N ILE A 103 18.67 16.52 14.69
CA ILE A 103 18.01 15.38 15.33
C ILE A 103 18.75 14.12 14.87
N PRO A 104 19.40 13.37 15.78
CA PRO A 104 20.19 12.21 15.41
C PRO A 104 19.30 11.08 14.87
N LEU A 105 19.76 10.42 13.81
CA LEU A 105 19.20 9.17 13.32
C LEU A 105 19.93 8.01 14.00
N GLU A 106 19.23 6.90 14.18
CA GLU A 106 19.79 5.65 14.69
C GLU A 106 19.93 4.63 13.56
N GLN A 107 20.95 3.79 13.64
CA GLN A 107 21.15 2.72 12.68
C GLN A 107 20.09 1.63 12.87
N VAL A 108 19.49 1.20 11.76
CA VAL A 108 18.46 0.15 11.74
C VAL A 108 19.14 -1.21 11.79
N GLY A 109 18.72 -2.07 12.71
CA GLY A 109 19.26 -3.43 12.86
C GLY A 109 18.48 -4.49 12.09
N PHE A 110 19.10 -5.62 11.78
CA PHE A 110 18.45 -6.86 11.34
C PHE A 110 18.99 -8.00 12.19
N GLU A 111 18.13 -8.69 12.95
CA GLU A 111 18.53 -9.75 13.90
C GLU A 111 19.67 -9.35 14.87
N GLY A 112 19.74 -8.07 15.23
CA GLY A 112 20.76 -7.52 16.12
C GLY A 112 22.03 -7.01 15.40
N GLU A 113 22.17 -7.24 14.10
CA GLU A 113 23.29 -6.74 13.29
C GLU A 113 22.97 -5.39 12.64
N PRO A 114 23.91 -4.43 12.61
CA PRO A 114 23.67 -3.12 12.02
C PRO A 114 23.54 -3.19 10.48
N THR A 115 22.48 -2.59 9.94
CA THR A 115 22.31 -2.44 8.49
C THR A 115 22.84 -1.10 8.00
N ARG A 116 22.85 -0.87 6.68
CA ARG A 116 23.25 0.43 6.10
C ARG A 116 22.23 1.55 6.30
N PHE A 117 21.03 1.25 6.79
CA PHE A 117 19.96 2.24 6.92
C PHE A 117 20.04 2.97 8.26
N TRP A 118 19.79 4.27 8.20
CA TRP A 118 19.65 5.13 9.38
C TRP A 118 18.25 5.71 9.39
N SER A 119 17.62 5.83 10.56
CA SER A 119 16.26 6.35 10.66
C SER A 119 15.97 7.14 11.93
N VAL A 120 14.98 8.02 11.86
CA VAL A 120 14.32 8.61 13.01
C VAL A 120 12.88 8.91 12.67
N THR A 121 11.97 8.72 13.62
CA THR A 121 10.55 9.05 13.44
C THR A 121 10.21 10.30 14.23
N PHE A 122 9.53 11.25 13.61
CA PHE A 122 9.09 12.51 14.20
C PHE A 122 7.57 12.64 14.15
N VAL A 123 6.97 13.19 15.19
CA VAL A 123 5.52 13.46 15.25
C VAL A 123 5.26 14.87 14.76
N VAL A 124 4.50 14.99 13.66
CA VAL A 124 4.25 16.25 12.94
C VAL A 124 2.74 16.42 12.76
N ARG A 125 2.21 17.65 12.85
CA ARG A 125 0.78 17.87 12.66
C ARG A 125 0.36 17.59 11.21
N LYS A 126 -0.87 17.10 11.03
CA LYS A 126 -1.47 16.82 9.72
C LYS A 126 -1.63 18.07 8.85
N GLY A 127 -1.66 17.88 7.53
CA GLY A 127 -1.94 18.95 6.55
C GLY A 127 -0.88 20.06 6.45
N GLN A 128 0.35 19.82 6.92
CA GLN A 128 1.48 20.73 6.84
C GLN A 128 2.46 20.38 5.72
N ARG A 129 3.27 21.38 5.34
CA ARG A 129 4.39 21.24 4.41
C ARG A 129 5.67 21.64 5.12
N HIS A 130 6.71 20.81 5.00
CA HIS A 130 7.99 21.04 5.64
C HIS A 130 9.17 20.89 4.69
N LEU A 131 10.23 21.65 4.98
CA LEU A 131 11.55 21.55 4.37
C LEU A 131 12.51 20.85 5.33
N TYR A 132 13.45 20.07 4.79
CA TYR A 132 14.45 19.36 5.57
C TYR A 132 15.73 19.04 4.77
N ARG A 133 16.79 18.69 5.50
CA ARG A 133 18.11 18.22 5.01
C ARG A 133 18.73 17.24 5.99
N PHE A 134 19.64 16.41 5.51
CA PHE A 134 20.49 15.54 6.32
C PHE A 134 21.85 16.16 6.59
N ILE A 135 22.42 15.87 7.76
CA ILE A 135 23.80 16.12 8.15
C ILE A 135 24.45 14.75 8.31
N VAL A 136 25.52 14.48 7.56
CA VAL A 136 26.23 13.20 7.57
C VAL A 136 27.66 13.44 8.03
N ASP A 137 28.11 12.73 9.06
CA ASP A 137 29.45 12.88 9.65
C ASP A 137 29.83 14.34 9.99
N GLY A 138 28.83 15.13 10.43
CA GLY A 138 29.00 16.55 10.77
C GLY A 138 29.28 17.47 9.57
N ALA A 139 29.19 16.98 8.34
CA ALA A 139 29.39 17.76 7.13
C ALA A 139 28.25 18.77 6.86
N PHE A 140 28.44 19.60 5.85
CA PHE A 140 27.41 20.57 5.44
C PHE A 140 26.07 19.89 5.11
N PRO A 141 24.91 20.45 5.50
CA PRO A 141 23.63 19.81 5.25
C PRO A 141 23.35 19.55 3.77
N ILE A 142 22.98 18.32 3.43
CA ILE A 142 22.65 17.86 2.08
C ILE A 142 21.15 17.56 1.96
N ASN A 143 20.62 17.65 0.75
CA ASN A 143 19.25 17.20 0.48
C ASN A 143 19.15 15.68 0.60
N ASP A 144 17.93 15.20 0.85
CA ASP A 144 17.63 13.77 0.82
C ASP A 144 18.01 13.17 -0.55
N PRO A 145 18.92 12.17 -0.58
CA PRO A 145 19.29 11.48 -1.80
C PRO A 145 18.14 10.65 -2.41
N VAL A 146 17.10 10.34 -1.63
CA VAL A 146 15.94 9.54 -2.05
C VAL A 146 14.80 10.43 -2.53
N ASN A 147 14.26 11.28 -1.67
CA ASN A 147 13.07 12.07 -1.97
C ASN A 147 13.28 13.01 -3.18
N PRO A 148 12.51 12.87 -4.27
CA PRO A 148 12.62 13.72 -5.45
C PRO A 148 12.00 15.11 -5.26
N GLN A 149 11.23 15.32 -4.19
CA GLN A 149 10.50 16.55 -3.97
C GLN A 149 11.44 17.62 -3.42
N LEU A 150 11.73 18.62 -4.25
CA LEU A 150 12.62 19.72 -3.93
C LEU A 150 11.89 21.07 -3.98
N GLU A 151 12.44 22.05 -3.28
CA GLU A 151 12.00 23.43 -3.33
C GLU A 151 13.17 24.40 -3.36
N LEU A 152 13.20 25.24 -4.39
CA LEU A 152 14.16 26.35 -4.48
C LEU A 152 13.70 27.49 -3.57
N GLN A 153 14.52 27.84 -2.58
CA GLN A 153 14.28 28.97 -1.70
C GLN A 153 14.85 30.27 -2.31
N ASP A 154 14.42 31.42 -1.76
CA ASP A 154 14.86 32.76 -2.23
C ASP A 154 16.37 32.98 -2.17
N ASN A 155 17.07 32.21 -1.32
CA ASN A 155 18.54 32.20 -1.24
C ASN A 155 19.22 31.32 -2.31
N ALA A 156 18.47 30.93 -3.34
CA ALA A 156 18.87 30.04 -4.43
C ALA A 156 19.32 28.64 -3.98
N GLN A 157 19.07 28.25 -2.73
CA GLN A 157 19.35 26.90 -2.26
C GLN A 157 18.11 26.01 -2.41
N SER A 158 18.33 24.80 -2.91
CA SER A 158 17.28 23.77 -3.03
C SER A 158 17.20 22.95 -1.74
N TRP A 159 16.00 22.73 -1.22
CA TRP A 159 15.72 21.91 -0.03
C TRP A 159 14.84 20.73 -0.36
N SER A 160 15.02 19.59 0.32
CA SER A 160 14.04 18.51 0.27
C SER A 160 12.78 18.93 0.99
N ARG A 161 11.61 18.57 0.44
CA ARG A 161 10.30 18.87 1.02
C ARG A 161 9.45 17.64 1.19
N PHE A 162 8.56 17.66 2.18
CA PHE A 162 7.50 16.66 2.32
C PHE A 162 6.19 17.31 2.78
N PHE A 163 5.11 16.56 2.63
CA PHE A 163 3.77 16.94 3.03
C PHE A 163 3.26 15.90 4.01
N THR A 164 2.65 16.32 5.10
CA THR A 164 1.92 15.40 5.99
C THR A 164 0.51 15.20 5.44
N ASP A 165 -0.03 13.99 5.56
CA ASP A 165 -1.38 13.69 5.12
C ASP A 165 -2.40 14.53 5.91
N SER A 166 -3.45 14.99 5.24
CA SER A 166 -4.57 15.64 5.96
C SER A 166 -5.46 14.61 6.64
N PHE A 167 -5.42 13.36 6.20
CA PHE A 167 -6.26 12.28 6.66
C PHE A 167 -5.51 10.94 6.64
N SER A 168 -5.39 10.31 7.80
CA SER A 168 -4.87 8.95 7.96
C SER A 168 -5.44 8.39 9.26
N SER A 169 -6.06 7.22 9.21
CA SER A 169 -6.59 6.53 10.39
C SER A 169 -6.30 5.03 10.34
N PRO A 170 -6.38 4.32 11.49
CA PRO A 170 -6.35 2.86 11.51
C PRO A 170 -7.52 2.27 10.71
N VAL A 171 -7.45 0.98 10.37
CA VAL A 171 -8.53 0.19 9.75
C VAL A 171 -9.91 0.56 10.30
N GLU A 172 -10.84 0.89 9.40
CA GLU A 172 -12.10 1.55 9.73
C GLU A 172 -13.31 0.60 9.62
N MET A 173 -13.17 -0.52 8.91
CA MET A 173 -14.30 -1.43 8.63
C MET A 173 -14.57 -2.41 9.77
N GLU A 174 -15.85 -2.57 10.10
CA GLU A 174 -16.34 -3.55 11.07
C GLU A 174 -16.47 -4.94 10.42
N SER A 175 -16.47 -6.00 11.23
CA SER A 175 -16.51 -7.38 10.71
C SER A 175 -17.73 -7.68 9.83
N TRP A 176 -18.89 -7.08 10.13
CA TRP A 176 -20.11 -7.26 9.33
C TRP A 176 -20.04 -6.51 7.99
N GLU A 177 -19.36 -5.36 7.95
CA GLU A 177 -19.13 -4.57 6.74
C GLU A 177 -18.21 -5.34 5.78
N LEU A 178 -17.12 -5.88 6.33
CA LEU A 178 -16.21 -6.76 5.59
C LEU A 178 -16.95 -7.98 5.03
N ALA A 179 -17.83 -8.60 5.83
CA ALA A 179 -18.61 -9.75 5.38
C ALA A 179 -19.49 -9.44 4.16
N ILE A 180 -20.22 -8.32 4.17
CA ILE A 180 -21.05 -7.89 3.02
C ILE A 180 -20.15 -7.55 1.82
N LEU A 181 -19.04 -6.85 2.04
CA LEU A 181 -18.09 -6.50 0.98
C LEU A 181 -17.50 -7.76 0.32
N TYR A 182 -17.17 -8.80 1.09
CA TYR A 182 -16.70 -10.07 0.54
C TYR A 182 -17.70 -10.66 -0.44
N ARG A 183 -18.98 -10.69 -0.06
CA ARG A 183 -20.05 -11.27 -0.88
C ARG A 183 -20.31 -10.45 -2.14
N LEU A 184 -20.21 -9.12 -2.09
CA LEU A 184 -20.39 -8.26 -3.26
C LEU A 184 -19.17 -8.27 -4.19
N ALA A 185 -17.95 -8.28 -3.65
CA ALA A 185 -16.71 -8.36 -4.42
C ALA A 185 -16.64 -9.65 -5.25
N ALA A 186 -17.14 -10.76 -4.69
CA ALA A 186 -17.25 -12.04 -5.37
C ALA A 186 -18.09 -12.00 -6.66
N GLU A 187 -19.10 -11.12 -6.75
CA GLU A 187 -19.95 -10.98 -7.96
C GLU A 187 -19.33 -10.07 -9.05
N ILE A 188 -18.23 -9.37 -8.76
CA ILE A 188 -17.61 -8.41 -9.67
C ILE A 188 -16.54 -9.07 -10.53
N LEU A 189 -15.76 -9.99 -9.95
CA LEU A 189 -14.56 -10.52 -10.62
C LEU A 189 -14.87 -11.67 -11.59
N PRO A 190 -14.08 -11.83 -12.67
CA PRO A 190 -14.28 -12.88 -13.67
C PRO A 190 -13.98 -14.30 -13.16
N PHE A 191 -13.46 -14.43 -11.93
CA PHE A 191 -12.91 -15.67 -11.37
C PHE A 191 -13.94 -16.74 -10.99
N GLN A 192 -15.22 -16.38 -11.02
CA GLN A 192 -16.32 -17.31 -10.76
C GLN A 192 -16.98 -17.87 -12.03
N THR A 193 -16.40 -17.60 -13.21
CA THR A 193 -16.74 -18.34 -14.44
C THR A 193 -16.08 -19.72 -14.39
N SER A 194 -16.69 -20.74 -15.02
CA SER A 194 -16.12 -22.10 -15.06
C SER A 194 -14.66 -22.11 -15.53
N ASP A 195 -14.34 -21.29 -16.53
CA ASP A 195 -13.00 -21.20 -17.11
C ASP A 195 -12.00 -20.58 -16.15
N ALA A 196 -12.40 -19.54 -15.41
CA ALA A 196 -11.53 -18.87 -14.46
C ALA A 196 -11.39 -19.64 -13.13
N THR A 197 -12.42 -20.36 -12.69
CA THR A 197 -12.33 -21.29 -11.57
C THR A 197 -11.42 -22.48 -11.90
N ASN A 198 -11.47 -22.97 -13.14
CA ASN A 198 -10.53 -23.98 -13.64
C ASN A 198 -9.09 -23.43 -13.70
N PHE A 199 -8.90 -22.17 -14.11
CA PHE A 199 -7.61 -21.50 -14.02
C PHE A 199 -7.09 -21.44 -12.58
N LEU A 200 -7.87 -20.90 -11.64
CA LEU A 200 -7.44 -20.76 -10.25
C LEU A 200 -7.11 -22.10 -9.60
N SER A 201 -7.94 -23.11 -9.85
CA SER A 201 -7.66 -24.47 -9.36
C SER A 201 -6.32 -24.98 -9.88
N ARG A 202 -6.06 -24.85 -11.19
CA ARG A 202 -4.75 -25.22 -11.79
C ARG A 202 -3.60 -24.38 -11.24
N PHE A 203 -3.78 -23.08 -11.06
CA PHE A 203 -2.74 -22.16 -10.58
C PHE A 203 -2.35 -22.47 -9.14
N TYR A 204 -3.32 -22.64 -8.23
CA TYR A 204 -3.06 -23.00 -6.84
C TYR A 204 -2.53 -24.43 -6.70
N ASP A 205 -3.06 -25.40 -7.45
CA ASP A 205 -2.56 -26.79 -7.43
C ASP A 205 -1.12 -26.90 -7.96
N TYR A 206 -0.75 -26.05 -8.92
CA TYR A 206 0.62 -25.94 -9.40
C TYR A 206 1.56 -25.35 -8.34
N LEU A 207 1.14 -24.26 -7.67
CA LEU A 207 1.89 -23.64 -6.58
C LEU A 207 2.06 -24.59 -5.38
N ASP A 208 1.03 -25.38 -5.08
CA ASP A 208 0.97 -26.35 -3.99
C ASP A 208 1.99 -27.50 -4.15
N ARG A 209 2.39 -27.84 -5.38
CA ARG A 209 3.44 -28.86 -5.61
C ARG A 209 4.86 -28.30 -5.54
N ALA A 210 5.06 -27.02 -5.87
CA ALA A 210 6.38 -26.40 -5.93
C ALA A 210 6.81 -25.69 -4.63
N THR A 211 5.86 -25.34 -3.74
CA THR A 211 6.11 -24.33 -2.69
C THR A 211 5.53 -24.66 -1.32
N LYS A 212 5.13 -25.91 -1.07
CA LYS A 212 4.35 -26.32 0.12
C LYS A 212 5.07 -26.23 1.48
N ALA A 213 6.33 -25.79 1.52
CA ALA A 213 7.11 -25.81 2.76
C ALA A 213 7.73 -24.46 3.18
N SER A 214 7.77 -23.41 2.35
CA SER A 214 8.57 -22.23 2.71
C SER A 214 8.06 -20.82 2.36
N VAL A 215 7.08 -20.61 1.45
CA VAL A 215 6.82 -19.23 0.95
C VAL A 215 5.40 -18.70 1.19
N TYR A 216 4.38 -19.53 1.36
CA TYR A 216 2.98 -19.06 1.23
C TYR A 216 2.02 -19.56 2.33
N ASN A 217 2.43 -19.58 3.59
CA ASN A 217 1.57 -20.03 4.70
C ASN A 217 0.30 -19.17 4.93
N ASN A 218 0.19 -17.99 4.31
CA ASN A 218 -0.92 -17.03 4.52
C ASN A 218 -1.55 -16.47 3.22
N VAL A 219 -1.40 -17.14 2.07
CA VAL A 219 -2.05 -16.66 0.84
C VAL A 219 -3.50 -17.13 0.80
N TYR A 220 -4.42 -16.21 1.05
CA TYR A 220 -5.85 -16.41 0.81
C TYR A 220 -6.08 -16.71 -0.68
N ARG A 221 -6.93 -17.69 -0.95
CA ARG A 221 -7.27 -18.07 -2.32
C ARG A 221 -8.13 -16.97 -2.94
N MET A 222 -7.99 -16.72 -4.24
CA MET A 222 -8.73 -15.67 -4.97
C MET A 222 -10.25 -15.92 -5.07
N ASP A 223 -10.72 -17.13 -4.75
CA ASP A 223 -12.15 -17.43 -4.53
C ASP A 223 -12.68 -16.83 -3.21
N GLU A 224 -11.79 -16.49 -2.28
CA GLU A 224 -12.05 -15.65 -1.12
C GLU A 224 -11.63 -14.22 -1.50
N SER A 225 -12.58 -13.28 -1.65
CA SER A 225 -12.28 -11.87 -1.98
C SER A 225 -11.52 -11.08 -0.88
N VAL A 226 -10.74 -11.79 -0.06
CA VAL A 226 -9.94 -11.33 1.08
C VAL A 226 -8.94 -10.26 0.67
N GLY A 227 -8.26 -10.43 -0.47
CA GLY A 227 -7.32 -9.44 -0.98
C GLY A 227 -8.00 -8.13 -1.40
N GLU A 228 -9.10 -8.20 -2.13
CA GLU A 228 -9.78 -7.02 -2.65
C GLU A 228 -10.44 -6.19 -1.55
N VAL A 229 -11.05 -6.84 -0.56
CA VAL A 229 -11.65 -6.12 0.57
C VAL A 229 -10.56 -5.55 1.49
N ASN A 230 -9.43 -6.26 1.69
CA ASN A 230 -8.29 -5.69 2.39
C ASN A 230 -7.72 -4.46 1.65
N TYR A 231 -7.64 -4.51 0.31
CA TYR A 231 -7.30 -3.33 -0.49
C TYR A 231 -8.30 -2.18 -0.29
N ILE A 232 -9.61 -2.46 -0.31
CA ILE A 232 -10.66 -1.46 -0.07
C ILE A 232 -10.49 -0.80 1.30
N ASP A 233 -10.32 -1.59 2.36
CA ASP A 233 -10.16 -1.07 3.72
C ASP A 233 -8.90 -0.21 3.86
N ASN A 234 -7.78 -0.65 3.27
CA ASN A 234 -6.54 0.13 3.25
C ASN A 234 -6.67 1.47 2.50
N VAL A 235 -7.32 1.47 1.32
CA VAL A 235 -7.45 2.70 0.53
C VAL A 235 -8.45 3.68 1.17
N LEU A 236 -9.50 3.18 1.83
CA LEU A 236 -10.46 3.99 2.57
C LEU A 236 -9.90 4.53 3.90
N ALA A 237 -8.91 3.86 4.49
CA ALA A 237 -8.20 4.38 5.65
C ALA A 237 -7.24 5.54 5.31
N ARG A 238 -6.92 5.71 4.01
CA ARG A 238 -5.88 6.63 3.52
C ARG A 238 -6.34 7.43 2.29
N GLU A 239 -5.89 7.03 1.10
CA GLU A 239 -5.96 7.83 -0.13
C GLU A 239 -7.39 8.19 -0.55
N GLU A 240 -8.34 7.31 -0.27
CA GLU A 240 -9.75 7.45 -0.64
C GLU A 240 -10.67 7.57 0.58
N ARG A 241 -10.18 8.08 1.72
CA ARG A 241 -11.00 8.26 2.93
C ARG A 241 -12.28 9.08 2.72
N HIS A 242 -12.29 9.99 1.76
CA HIS A 242 -13.49 10.76 1.41
C HIS A 242 -14.67 9.87 0.98
N HIS A 243 -14.41 8.64 0.54
CA HIS A 243 -15.42 7.64 0.22
C HIS A 243 -15.83 6.74 1.39
N LEU A 244 -15.16 6.81 2.55
CA LEU A 244 -15.48 5.98 3.70
C LEU A 244 -16.94 6.17 4.14
N VAL A 245 -17.42 7.41 4.15
CA VAL A 245 -18.82 7.73 4.50
C VAL A 245 -19.81 7.07 3.54
N ASP A 246 -19.50 7.05 2.25
CA ASP A 246 -20.34 6.40 1.23
C ASP A 246 -20.46 4.90 1.51
N TYR A 247 -19.33 4.25 1.84
CA TYR A 247 -19.30 2.84 2.22
C TYR A 247 -20.10 2.57 3.50
N LYS A 248 -19.89 3.36 4.57
CA LYS A 248 -20.61 3.20 5.84
C LYS A 248 -22.13 3.33 5.67
N ILE A 249 -22.58 4.30 4.88
CA ILE A 249 -24.02 4.49 4.59
C ILE A 249 -24.54 3.33 3.75
N CYS A 250 -23.89 3.04 2.63
CA CYS A 250 -24.38 2.04 1.68
C CYS A 250 -24.36 0.62 2.26
N LEU A 251 -23.30 0.21 2.97
CA LEU A 251 -23.23 -1.11 3.59
C LEU A 251 -24.32 -1.30 4.65
N ARG A 252 -24.65 -0.25 5.40
CA ARG A 252 -25.76 -0.30 6.34
C ARG A 252 -27.12 -0.40 5.66
N ILE A 253 -27.35 0.34 4.58
CA ILE A 253 -28.56 0.19 3.75
C ILE A 253 -28.66 -1.25 3.22
N LEU A 254 -27.55 -1.81 2.73
CA LEU A 254 -27.48 -3.17 2.20
C LEU A 254 -27.72 -4.23 3.28
N ASP A 255 -27.14 -4.10 4.47
CA ASP A 255 -27.41 -4.99 5.61
C ASP A 255 -28.91 -5.03 5.94
N LEU A 256 -29.55 -3.86 6.03
CA LEU A 256 -30.99 -3.76 6.28
C LEU A 256 -31.82 -4.43 5.18
N ILE A 257 -31.49 -4.20 3.91
CA ILE A 257 -32.17 -4.83 2.77
C ILE A 257 -32.02 -6.36 2.81
N LEU A 258 -30.81 -6.86 3.07
CA LEU A 258 -30.53 -8.29 3.14
C LEU A 258 -31.33 -8.94 4.27
N ARG A 259 -31.32 -8.34 5.47
CA ARG A 259 -32.10 -8.82 6.62
C ARG A 259 -33.61 -8.78 6.37
N GLN A 260 -34.11 -7.82 5.58
CA GLN A 260 -35.51 -7.80 5.16
C GLN A 260 -35.84 -8.93 4.17
N ARG A 261 -34.94 -9.22 3.23
CA ARG A 261 -35.11 -10.29 2.23
C ARG A 261 -35.09 -11.68 2.87
N ASN A 262 -34.23 -11.89 3.87
CA ASN A 262 -34.18 -13.14 4.61
C ASN A 262 -33.91 -12.89 6.11
N PRO A 263 -34.96 -12.76 6.93
CA PRO A 263 -34.83 -12.47 8.37
C PRO A 263 -34.21 -13.59 9.21
N TYR A 264 -34.11 -14.80 8.67
CA TYR A 264 -33.71 -16.00 9.42
C TYR A 264 -32.23 -16.37 9.21
N MET A 265 -31.51 -15.61 8.39
CA MET A 265 -30.13 -15.88 8.04
C MET A 265 -29.31 -14.61 8.12
N GLU A 266 -28.12 -14.70 8.70
CA GLU A 266 -27.20 -13.57 8.70
C GLU A 266 -26.70 -13.28 7.27
N PRO A 267 -26.47 -12.00 6.91
CA PRO A 267 -26.05 -11.60 5.56
C PRO A 267 -24.80 -12.33 5.04
N ASP A 268 -23.85 -12.67 5.91
CA ASP A 268 -22.63 -13.41 5.56
C ASP A 268 -22.91 -14.82 5.02
N LYS A 269 -24.00 -15.43 5.51
CA LYS A 269 -24.41 -16.82 5.23
C LYS A 269 -25.48 -16.95 4.16
N MET A 270 -26.06 -15.83 3.71
CA MET A 270 -27.10 -15.85 2.67
C MET A 270 -26.60 -16.52 1.39
N SER A 271 -27.53 -17.00 0.57
CA SER A 271 -27.19 -17.66 -0.69
C SER A 271 -26.58 -16.69 -1.69
N ARG A 272 -25.91 -17.23 -2.70
CA ARG A 272 -25.30 -16.42 -3.75
C ARG A 272 -26.35 -15.68 -4.58
N GLU A 273 -27.47 -16.34 -4.86
CA GLU A 273 -28.56 -15.81 -5.66
C GLU A 273 -29.11 -14.50 -5.09
N ILE A 274 -29.22 -14.40 -3.76
CA ILE A 274 -29.67 -13.18 -3.08
C ILE A 274 -28.73 -11.99 -3.39
N TYR A 275 -27.42 -12.21 -3.35
CA TYR A 275 -26.42 -11.18 -3.67
C TYR A 275 -26.36 -10.87 -5.16
N PHE A 276 -26.53 -11.88 -6.01
CA PHE A 276 -26.59 -11.70 -7.46
C PHE A 276 -27.78 -10.84 -7.87
N ASP A 277 -28.97 -11.09 -7.32
CA ASP A 277 -30.17 -10.29 -7.57
C ASP A 277 -30.00 -8.86 -7.08
N LEU A 278 -29.49 -8.69 -5.85
CA LEU A 278 -29.18 -7.38 -5.28
C LEU A 278 -28.17 -6.60 -6.15
N TYR A 279 -27.12 -7.26 -6.63
CA TYR A 279 -26.12 -6.67 -7.51
C TYR A 279 -26.74 -6.19 -8.84
N ASN A 280 -27.62 -7.00 -9.44
CA ASN A 280 -28.32 -6.63 -10.67
C ASN A 280 -29.28 -5.45 -10.44
N GLU A 281 -30.02 -5.45 -9.33
CA GLU A 281 -30.88 -4.34 -8.93
C GLU A 281 -30.07 -3.04 -8.78
N MET A 282 -28.94 -3.09 -8.06
CA MET A 282 -28.04 -1.95 -7.92
C MET A 282 -27.53 -1.44 -9.27
N ALA A 283 -27.22 -2.34 -10.21
CA ALA A 283 -26.78 -1.97 -11.56
C ALA A 283 -27.88 -1.23 -12.36
N THR A 284 -29.15 -1.47 -12.05
CA THR A 284 -30.30 -0.75 -12.62
C THR A 284 -30.67 0.53 -11.87
N ASP A 285 -29.97 0.84 -10.77
CA ASP A 285 -30.24 1.96 -9.85
C ASP A 285 -31.60 1.86 -9.13
N LYS A 286 -32.23 0.68 -9.17
CA LYS A 286 -33.55 0.40 -8.62
C LYS A 286 -33.46 -0.80 -7.69
N VAL A 287 -33.34 -0.52 -6.39
CA VAL A 287 -33.23 -1.54 -5.36
C VAL A 287 -34.41 -1.41 -4.40
N ALA A 288 -35.18 -2.48 -4.23
CA ALA A 288 -36.29 -2.47 -3.29
C ALA A 288 -35.76 -2.35 -1.85
N GLY A 289 -36.29 -1.39 -1.08
CA GLY A 289 -35.87 -1.11 0.30
C GLY A 289 -34.66 -0.17 0.44
N TRP A 290 -34.12 0.34 -0.66
CA TRP A 290 -33.03 1.31 -0.61
C TRP A 290 -33.51 2.69 -0.14
N ASP A 291 -32.78 3.29 0.79
CA ASP A 291 -33.05 4.64 1.27
C ASP A 291 -32.38 5.69 0.36
N TYR A 292 -33.13 6.11 -0.67
CA TYR A 292 -32.71 7.13 -1.63
C TYR A 292 -32.56 8.54 -1.01
N GLY A 293 -33.10 8.76 0.20
CA GLY A 293 -32.91 9.99 0.95
C GLY A 293 -31.54 10.04 1.63
N GLN A 294 -31.03 8.89 2.09
CA GLN A 294 -29.69 8.77 2.68
C GLN A 294 -28.58 8.62 1.64
N TYR A 295 -28.82 7.89 0.55
CA TYR A 295 -27.86 7.76 -0.54
C TYR A 295 -28.58 7.67 -1.89
N SER A 296 -28.35 8.65 -2.76
CA SER A 296 -29.23 8.89 -3.91
C SER A 296 -29.14 7.87 -5.04
N SER A 297 -28.03 7.12 -5.17
CA SER A 297 -27.83 6.19 -6.29
C SER A 297 -27.11 4.91 -5.87
N PRO A 298 -27.82 3.78 -5.69
CA PRO A 298 -27.20 2.46 -5.53
C PRO A 298 -26.22 2.13 -6.66
N LYS A 299 -26.50 2.59 -7.88
CA LYS A 299 -25.65 2.38 -9.04
C LYS A 299 -24.32 3.11 -8.93
N PHE A 300 -24.31 4.33 -8.39
CA PHE A 300 -23.07 5.07 -8.14
C PHE A 300 -22.18 4.35 -7.11
N PHE A 301 -22.77 3.87 -6.00
CA PHE A 301 -22.02 3.04 -5.05
C PHE A 301 -21.48 1.76 -5.72
N LEU A 302 -22.28 1.11 -6.57
CA LEU A 302 -21.82 -0.06 -7.31
C LEU A 302 -20.63 0.24 -8.23
N TYR A 303 -20.60 1.41 -8.87
CA TYR A 303 -19.45 1.83 -9.68
C TYR A 303 -18.19 2.03 -8.85
N LEU A 304 -18.32 2.69 -7.69
CA LEU A 304 -17.23 2.88 -6.75
C LEU A 304 -16.67 1.53 -6.26
N LEU A 305 -17.57 0.63 -5.85
CA LEU A 305 -17.19 -0.71 -5.42
C LEU A 305 -16.47 -1.49 -6.54
N ARG A 306 -17.02 -1.48 -7.76
CA ARG A 306 -16.38 -2.13 -8.93
C ARG A 306 -14.98 -1.59 -9.19
N ARG A 307 -14.79 -0.28 -9.12
CA ARG A 307 -13.47 0.34 -9.29
C ARG A 307 -12.50 -0.21 -8.25
N HIS A 308 -12.84 -0.16 -6.96
CA HIS A 308 -11.92 -0.63 -5.93
C HIS A 308 -11.67 -2.14 -5.98
N VAL A 309 -12.69 -2.96 -6.26
CA VAL A 309 -12.52 -4.42 -6.39
C VAL A 309 -11.60 -4.77 -7.56
N VAL A 310 -11.83 -4.18 -8.73
CA VAL A 310 -10.97 -4.44 -9.90
C VAL A 310 -9.55 -3.91 -9.67
N THR A 311 -9.40 -2.71 -9.10
CA THR A 311 -8.08 -2.19 -8.75
C THR A 311 -7.40 -3.10 -7.73
N GLY A 312 -8.08 -3.55 -6.68
CA GLY A 312 -7.55 -4.48 -5.69
C GLY A 312 -7.12 -5.82 -6.29
N ALA A 313 -7.91 -6.40 -7.19
CA ALA A 313 -7.62 -7.69 -7.81
C ALA A 313 -6.38 -7.67 -8.72
N PHE A 314 -6.06 -6.52 -9.32
CA PHE A 314 -4.94 -6.38 -10.26
C PHE A 314 -3.86 -5.40 -9.80
N CYS A 315 -3.98 -4.83 -8.60
CA CYS A 315 -2.91 -4.01 -8.03
C CYS A 315 -1.69 -4.89 -7.72
N HIS A 316 -0.57 -4.24 -7.45
CA HIS A 316 0.58 -4.96 -6.93
C HIS A 316 0.25 -5.51 -5.54
N PRO A 317 0.60 -6.78 -5.22
CA PRO A 317 0.34 -7.42 -3.92
C PRO A 317 0.69 -6.57 -2.68
N LYS A 318 1.63 -5.65 -2.85
CA LYS A 318 2.10 -4.71 -1.84
C LYS A 318 1.06 -3.71 -1.34
N TYR A 319 -0.07 -3.57 -2.02
CA TYR A 319 -1.14 -2.62 -1.67
C TYR A 319 -2.30 -3.30 -0.93
N GLY A 320 -2.12 -4.55 -0.50
CA GLY A 320 -3.14 -5.30 0.24
C GLY A 320 -4.11 -6.09 -0.65
N GLY A 321 -4.08 -5.87 -1.97
CA GLY A 321 -4.84 -6.64 -2.98
C GLY A 321 -4.01 -7.70 -3.71
N ASN A 322 -4.59 -8.40 -4.69
CA ASN A 322 -3.93 -9.37 -5.58
C ASN A 322 -3.00 -10.36 -4.85
N ALA A 323 -3.47 -10.95 -3.74
CA ALA A 323 -2.68 -11.89 -2.95
C ALA A 323 -2.16 -13.05 -3.82
N GLY A 324 -0.85 -13.35 -3.71
CA GLY A 324 -0.21 -14.38 -4.52
C GLY A 324 -0.05 -14.04 -6.01
N ALA A 325 -0.29 -12.78 -6.42
CA ALA A 325 -0.23 -12.33 -7.81
C ALA A 325 -1.18 -13.10 -8.76
N ALA A 326 -2.26 -13.68 -8.24
CA ALA A 326 -3.20 -14.49 -9.00
C ALA A 326 -3.87 -13.71 -10.14
N GLY A 327 -4.24 -12.45 -9.91
CA GLY A 327 -4.79 -11.57 -10.95
C GLY A 327 -3.78 -11.30 -12.06
N TRP A 328 -2.50 -11.18 -11.72
CA TRP A 328 -1.43 -11.00 -12.72
C TRP A 328 -1.14 -12.28 -13.50
N ALA A 329 -1.18 -13.43 -12.84
CA ALA A 329 -1.09 -14.72 -13.51
C ALA A 329 -2.25 -14.93 -14.49
N TYR A 330 -3.47 -14.53 -14.12
CA TYR A 330 -4.62 -14.56 -15.02
C TYR A 330 -4.41 -13.69 -16.26
N LEU A 331 -3.93 -12.45 -16.10
CA LEU A 331 -3.62 -11.59 -17.25
C LEU A 331 -2.51 -12.18 -18.13
N SER A 332 -1.50 -12.80 -17.52
CA SER A 332 -0.40 -13.46 -18.23
C SER A 332 -0.90 -14.59 -19.14
N GLU A 333 -1.80 -15.45 -18.64
CA GLU A 333 -2.42 -16.53 -19.43
C GLU A 333 -3.40 -15.98 -20.47
N ARG A 334 -4.12 -14.90 -20.14
CA ARG A 334 -5.14 -14.32 -21.03
C ARG A 334 -4.54 -13.59 -22.25
N TYR A 335 -3.37 -12.98 -22.07
CA TYR A 335 -2.62 -12.27 -23.10
C TYR A 335 -1.45 -13.09 -23.66
N ASP A 336 -1.69 -14.39 -23.82
CA ASP A 336 -0.74 -15.30 -24.47
C ASP A 336 -0.58 -14.99 -25.97
N ILE A 337 0.68 -14.98 -26.40
CA ILE A 337 1.12 -14.84 -27.79
C ILE A 337 1.53 -16.23 -28.24
N LYS A 338 0.69 -16.82 -29.08
CA LYS A 338 0.99 -18.11 -29.68
C LYS A 338 2.27 -18.00 -30.50
N PRO A 339 3.23 -18.93 -30.32
CA PRO A 339 4.49 -18.89 -31.04
C PRO A 339 4.25 -19.03 -32.54
N ALA A 340 4.97 -18.24 -33.35
CA ALA A 340 4.90 -18.32 -34.80
C ALA A 340 5.48 -19.64 -35.35
N VAL A 341 6.30 -20.33 -34.57
CA VAL A 341 6.94 -21.60 -34.92
C VAL A 341 6.52 -22.70 -33.93
N PRO A 342 6.02 -23.86 -34.40
CA PRO A 342 5.72 -24.99 -33.54
C PRO A 342 6.97 -25.43 -32.73
N GLY A 343 6.83 -25.54 -31.41
CA GLY A 343 7.91 -25.97 -30.51
C GLY A 343 8.63 -24.84 -29.76
N GLN A 344 8.34 -23.57 -30.06
CA GLN A 344 8.75 -22.45 -29.20
C GLN A 344 7.80 -22.30 -28.00
N ALA A 345 8.32 -21.79 -26.89
CA ALA A 345 7.49 -21.45 -25.74
C ALA A 345 6.56 -20.29 -26.10
N SER A 346 5.30 -20.40 -25.68
CA SER A 346 4.34 -19.29 -25.68
C SER A 346 4.91 -18.11 -24.88
N GLN A 347 4.75 -16.90 -25.41
CA GLN A 347 5.18 -15.66 -24.76
C GLN A 347 3.95 -14.87 -24.34
N THR A 348 4.02 -14.05 -23.29
CA THR A 348 2.89 -13.23 -22.86
C THR A 348 3.16 -11.74 -23.14
N LEU A 349 2.13 -10.98 -23.50
CA LEU A 349 2.22 -9.50 -23.52
C LEU A 349 2.27 -8.91 -22.10
N PHE A 350 1.98 -9.73 -21.07
CA PHE A 350 1.96 -9.32 -19.68
C PHE A 350 2.90 -10.19 -18.84
N ASP A 351 4.21 -9.98 -19.02
CA ASP A 351 5.24 -10.66 -18.22
C ASP A 351 5.47 -9.95 -16.88
N TRP A 352 4.55 -10.20 -15.95
CA TRP A 352 4.62 -9.64 -14.60
C TRP A 352 5.75 -10.23 -13.75
N ARG A 353 6.32 -11.39 -14.11
CA ARG A 353 7.40 -12.02 -13.34
C ARG A 353 8.68 -11.20 -13.42
N LEU A 354 8.92 -10.52 -14.54
CA LEU A 354 10.00 -9.51 -14.66
C LEU A 354 9.79 -8.30 -13.72
N SER A 355 8.56 -8.08 -13.28
CA SER A 355 8.21 -7.01 -12.32
C SER A 355 8.19 -7.47 -10.88
N MET A 356 8.22 -8.79 -10.64
CA MET A 356 8.37 -9.38 -9.31
C MET A 356 9.84 -9.49 -8.98
N GLU A 357 10.25 -8.81 -7.93
CA GLU A 357 11.62 -8.90 -7.44
C GLU A 357 11.69 -9.91 -6.29
N PRO A 358 12.79 -10.68 -6.19
CA PRO A 358 13.08 -11.45 -4.97
C PRO A 358 12.97 -10.53 -3.78
N PRO A 359 12.47 -11.02 -2.63
CA PRO A 359 11.96 -10.17 -1.57
C PRO A 359 12.89 -9.00 -1.28
N LEU A 360 14.23 -9.14 -1.21
CA LEU A 360 15.14 -8.03 -0.83
C LEU A 360 16.56 -7.97 -1.45
N GLY A 361 16.74 -8.04 -2.77
CA GLY A 361 18.00 -7.61 -3.41
C GLY A 361 19.31 -8.14 -2.77
N VAL A 362 20.24 -7.25 -2.36
CA VAL A 362 21.65 -7.56 -1.95
C VAL A 362 21.87 -8.42 -0.69
N ASN A 363 20.84 -8.68 0.11
CA ASN A 363 21.04 -9.43 1.35
C ASN A 363 20.98 -10.94 1.10
N ALA A 364 22.12 -11.62 1.20
CA ALA A 364 22.22 -13.08 1.05
C ALA A 364 21.53 -13.86 2.19
N ASP A 365 21.23 -13.19 3.31
CA ASP A 365 20.77 -13.82 4.55
C ASP A 365 19.24 -13.77 4.72
N TYR A 366 18.50 -13.13 3.79
CA TYR A 366 17.05 -12.98 3.89
C TYR A 366 16.31 -13.85 2.86
N LEU A 367 15.57 -14.87 3.32
CA LEU A 367 14.88 -15.85 2.46
C LEU A 367 13.36 -15.65 2.33
N GLY A 368 12.77 -14.60 2.91
CA GLY A 368 11.33 -14.31 2.78
C GLY A 368 10.71 -13.81 4.06
#